data_AF-A0A2D0H935-F1
#
_entry.id   AF-A0A2D0H935-F1
#
_cell.length_a   1.000
_cell.length_b   1.000
_cell.length_c   1.000
_cell.angle_alpha   90.00
_cell.angle_beta   90.00
_cell.angle_gamma   90.00
#
_symmetry.space_group_name_H-M   'P 1'
#
loop_
_entity.id
_entity.type
_entity.pdbx_description
1 polymer ?
#
loop_
_entity_poly.entity_id
_entity_poly.type
_entity_poly.pdbx_seq_one_letter_code
_entity_poly.pdbx_strand_id
1 'polypeptide(L)'
;MKLDLVRFFQACNPSKALVVSKPEDRQYYIDFSKVRGAKIIEELGRTITRLSPEEPTCQLFTGHIGCGKSTELLRLKGELEQQGFHVIKQRRNELTLAITPDEWELLREVAQEKSLRGHERYELLLRSMFVFEYRDEDGSWFDINPILAEAKEFLILAPLHL
;
A
#
# COMPACT_ATOMS: atom_id res chain seq x y z
N MET A 1 29.12 27.25 6.81
CA MET A 1 28.56 25.94 6.40
C MET A 1 27.82 26.14 5.08
N LYS A 2 28.22 25.49 3.98
CA LYS A 2 27.55 25.64 2.69
C LYS A 2 26.33 24.72 2.69
N LEU A 3 25.13 25.27 2.50
CA LEU A 3 23.90 24.48 2.49
C LEU A 3 23.89 23.57 1.26
N ASP A 4 23.79 22.27 1.48
CA ASP A 4 23.54 21.30 0.41
C ASP A 4 22.03 21.25 0.14
N LEU A 5 21.60 21.99 -0.89
CA LEU A 5 20.19 22.13 -1.27
C LEU A 5 19.57 20.80 -1.69
N VAL A 6 20.34 19.92 -2.34
CA VAL A 6 19.85 18.62 -2.81
C VAL A 6 19.56 17.74 -1.60
N ARG A 7 20.50 17.66 -0.66
CA ARG A 7 20.32 16.90 0.58
C ARG A 7 19.17 17.45 1.41
N PHE A 8 19.04 18.77 1.51
CA PHE A 8 17.94 19.42 2.24
C PHE A 8 16.58 19.08 1.62
N PHE A 9 16.42 19.24 0.30
CA PHE A 9 15.19 18.90 -0.40
C PHE A 9 14.82 17.42 -0.23
N GLN A 10 15.79 16.52 -0.33
CA GLN A 10 15.56 15.08 -0.15
C GLN A 10 15.13 14.73 1.28
N ALA A 11 15.67 15.41 2.30
CA ALA A 11 15.32 15.19 3.70
C ALA A 11 13.91 15.70 4.04
N CYS A 12 13.43 16.74 3.34
CA CYS A 12 12.11 17.34 3.55
C CYS A 12 11.03 16.82 2.59
N ASN A 13 11.32 15.80 1.77
CA ASN A 13 10.36 15.29 0.78
C ASN A 13 9.24 14.47 1.47
N PRO A 14 7.99 14.97 1.51
CA PRO A 14 6.88 14.30 2.22
C PRO A 14 6.41 13.01 1.53
N SER A 15 6.76 12.82 0.25
CA SER A 15 6.42 11.62 -0.51
C SER A 15 7.35 10.44 -0.22
N LYS A 16 8.47 10.69 0.48
CA LYS A 16 9.46 9.66 0.81
C LYS A 16 9.27 9.20 2.26
N ALA A 17 8.94 7.92 2.43
CA ALA A 17 8.89 7.32 3.76
C ALA A 17 10.31 7.19 4.36
N LEU A 18 10.42 7.42 5.67
CA LEU A 18 11.68 7.24 6.39
C LEU A 18 11.98 5.75 6.55
N VAL A 19 13.23 5.37 6.31
CA VAL A 19 13.72 4.02 6.58
C VAL A 19 14.48 4.04 7.90
N VAL A 20 13.79 3.80 9.02
CA VAL A 20 14.34 3.93 10.39
C VAL A 20 15.56 3.02 10.65
N SER A 21 15.74 1.96 9.87
CA SER A 21 16.96 1.14 9.91
C SER A 21 18.20 1.86 9.38
N LYS A 22 18.06 2.91 8.55
CA LYS A 22 19.14 3.77 8.09
C LYS A 22 19.42 4.87 9.12
N PRO A 23 20.69 5.04 9.58
CA PRO A 23 21.04 6.08 10.54
C PRO A 23 20.66 7.49 10.08
N GLU A 24 20.77 7.78 8.80
CA GLU A 24 20.48 9.09 8.22
C GLU A 24 19.00 9.46 8.30
N ASP A 25 18.11 8.48 8.17
CA ASP A 25 16.67 8.68 8.25
C ASP A 25 16.18 8.65 9.71
N ARG A 26 16.85 7.84 10.55
CA ARG A 26 16.49 7.66 11.98
C ARG A 26 16.48 8.99 12.75
N GLN A 27 17.39 9.91 12.44
CA GLN A 27 17.45 11.21 13.11
C GLN A 27 16.21 12.09 12.86
N TYR A 28 15.45 11.82 11.79
CA TYR A 28 14.24 12.56 11.45
C TYR A 28 12.96 11.89 11.96
N TYR A 29 13.07 10.68 12.52
CA TYR A 29 11.92 9.95 13.04
C TYR A 29 11.43 10.58 14.35
N ILE A 30 10.13 10.85 14.43
CA ILE A 30 9.46 11.38 15.62
C ILE A 30 8.39 10.37 16.03
N ASP A 31 8.45 9.90 17.27
CA ASP A 31 7.43 9.01 17.82
C ASP A 31 6.17 9.80 18.23
N PHE A 32 5.09 9.59 17.48
CA PHE A 32 3.78 10.18 17.75
C PHE A 32 2.87 9.28 18.60
N SER A 33 3.36 8.17 19.15
CA SER A 33 2.57 7.21 19.94
C SER A 33 1.80 7.88 21.09
N LYS A 34 2.42 8.86 21.77
CA LYS A 34 1.80 9.63 22.86
C LYS A 34 0.55 10.40 22.44
N VAL A 35 0.49 10.85 21.18
CA VAL A 35 -0.63 11.66 20.66
C VAL A 35 -1.70 10.78 20.02
N ARG A 36 -1.31 9.64 19.44
CA ARG A 36 -2.24 8.69 18.80
C ARG A 36 -3.07 7.89 19.80
N GLY A 37 -2.66 7.86 21.07
CA GLY A 37 -3.37 7.15 22.14
C GLY A 37 -3.29 5.62 22.07
N ALA A 38 -2.59 5.07 21.07
CA ALA A 38 -2.41 3.64 20.88
C ALA A 38 -1.05 3.34 20.24
N LYS A 39 -0.52 2.15 20.57
CA LYS A 39 0.76 1.65 20.05
C LYS A 39 0.54 0.55 19.02
N ILE A 40 -0.33 0.84 18.04
CA ILE A 40 -0.83 -0.13 17.05
C ILE A 40 0.29 -0.93 16.38
N ILE A 41 1.42 -0.30 16.08
CA ILE A 41 2.56 -0.98 15.45
C ILE A 41 3.24 -1.98 16.38
N GLU A 42 3.36 -1.66 17.67
CA GLU A 42 3.86 -2.62 18.66
C GLU A 42 2.88 -3.77 18.85
N GLU A 43 1.57 -3.51 18.78
CA GLU A 43 0.53 -4.55 18.85
C GLU A 43 0.60 -5.49 17.64
N LEU A 44 0.71 -4.95 16.42
CA LEU A 44 0.94 -5.74 15.20
C LEU A 44 2.20 -6.61 15.32
N GLY A 45 3.30 -6.02 15.79
CA GLY A 45 4.54 -6.76 16.04
C GLY A 45 4.37 -7.90 17.03
N ARG A 46 3.67 -7.67 18.15
CA ARG A 46 3.40 -8.71 19.16
C ARG A 46 2.56 -9.85 18.61
N THR A 47 1.56 -9.56 17.78
CA THR A 47 0.76 -10.61 17.14
C THR A 47 1.65 -11.53 16.30
N ILE A 48 2.52 -10.95 15.47
CA ILE A 48 3.42 -11.70 14.60
C ILE A 48 4.41 -12.51 15.44
N THR A 49 5.09 -11.88 16.40
CA THR A 49 6.23 -12.51 17.09
C THR A 49 5.85 -13.42 18.23
N ARG A 50 4.74 -13.14 18.93
CA ARG A 50 4.33 -13.92 20.13
C ARG A 50 3.14 -14.82 19.90
N LEU A 51 2.20 -14.45 19.04
CA LEU A 51 0.95 -15.20 18.86
C LEU A 51 1.04 -16.17 17.68
N SER A 52 1.80 -15.83 16.64
CA SER A 52 1.92 -16.64 15.42
C SER A 52 3.38 -16.74 14.91
N PRO A 53 4.35 -17.19 15.73
CA PRO A 53 5.77 -17.16 15.35
C PRO A 53 6.11 -18.09 14.17
N GLU A 54 5.41 -19.21 14.03
CA GLU A 54 5.66 -20.23 12.99
C GLU A 54 4.63 -20.21 11.87
N GLU A 55 3.67 -19.29 11.91
CA GLU A 55 2.58 -19.18 10.93
C GLU A 55 2.67 -17.85 10.16
N PRO A 56 2.50 -17.86 8.82
CA PRO A 56 2.39 -16.63 8.05
C PRO A 56 1.21 -15.77 8.53
N THR A 57 1.42 -14.46 8.63
CA THR A 57 0.37 -13.51 9.04
C THR A 57 0.23 -12.39 8.03
N CYS A 58 -1.01 -11.94 7.78
CA CYS A 58 -1.32 -10.74 7.00
C CYS A 58 -1.95 -9.69 7.91
N GLN A 59 -1.40 -8.49 7.92
CA GLN A 59 -1.82 -7.39 8.81
C GLN A 59 -2.17 -6.14 7.99
N LEU A 60 -3.34 -5.57 8.25
CA LEU A 60 -3.83 -4.37 7.58
C LEU A 60 -3.62 -3.13 8.46
N PHE A 61 -2.78 -2.19 8.02
CA PHE A 61 -2.61 -0.89 8.66
C PHE A 61 -3.12 0.25 7.75
N THR A 62 -4.19 0.92 8.16
CA THR A 62 -4.89 1.97 7.39
C THR A 62 -4.83 3.34 8.08
N GLY A 63 -5.23 4.39 7.37
CA GLY A 63 -5.20 5.79 7.84
C GLY A 63 -5.03 6.79 6.69
N HIS A 64 -5.16 8.09 6.98
CA HIS A 64 -5.09 9.16 5.98
C HIS A 64 -3.74 9.25 5.23
N ILE A 65 -3.73 9.82 4.03
CA ILE A 65 -2.49 10.08 3.29
C ILE A 65 -1.56 11.00 4.10
N GLY A 66 -0.25 10.78 4.03
CA GLY A 66 0.72 11.57 4.80
C GLY A 66 0.80 11.27 6.30
N CYS A 67 -0.08 10.44 6.88
CA CYS A 67 -0.06 10.18 8.33
C CYS A 67 1.08 9.26 8.82
N GLY A 68 2.04 8.91 7.95
CA GLY A 68 3.23 8.13 8.33
C GLY A 68 3.09 6.61 8.28
N LYS A 69 2.04 6.06 7.65
CA LYS A 69 1.80 4.60 7.58
C LYS A 69 2.99 3.81 7.06
N SER A 70 3.54 4.24 5.91
CA SER A 70 4.67 3.58 5.27
C SER A 70 5.92 3.61 6.14
N THR A 71 6.16 4.72 6.86
CA THR A 71 7.28 4.86 7.80
C THR A 71 7.16 3.86 8.94
N GLU A 72 5.98 3.78 9.55
CA GLU A 72 5.70 2.86 10.66
C GLU A 72 5.83 1.39 10.23
N LEU A 73 5.31 1.02 9.05
CA LEU A 73 5.45 -0.35 8.52
C LEU A 73 6.90 -0.70 8.17
N LEU A 74 7.69 0.25 7.67
CA LEU A 74 9.12 0.05 7.42
C LEU A 74 9.91 -0.11 8.71
N ARG A 75 9.53 0.61 9.77
CA ARG A 75 10.10 0.43 11.10
C ARG A 75 9.83 -0.98 11.63
N LEU A 76 8.57 -1.41 11.62
CA LEU A 76 8.17 -2.75 12.05
C LEU A 76 8.86 -3.85 11.23
N LYS A 77 8.93 -3.67 9.90
CA LYS A 77 9.67 -4.56 9.03
C LYS A 77 11.11 -4.77 9.52
N GLY A 78 11.84 -3.68 9.80
CA GLY A 78 13.21 -3.77 10.29
C GLY A 78 13.33 -4.49 11.63
N GLU A 79 12.39 -4.25 12.55
CA GLU A 79 12.32 -4.92 13.86
C GLU A 79 12.06 -6.44 13.73
N LEU A 80 11.20 -6.84 12.80
CA LEU A 80 10.86 -8.24 12.52
C LEU A 80 11.99 -8.98 11.81
N GLU A 81 12.63 -8.35 10.81
CA GLU A 81 13.78 -8.93 10.11
C GLU A 81 14.97 -9.18 11.05
N GLN A 82 15.19 -8.30 12.03
CA GLN A 82 16.20 -8.50 13.09
C GLN A 82 15.89 -9.68 14.01
N GLN A 83 14.62 -10.06 14.12
CA GLN A 83 14.15 -11.21 14.90
C GLN A 83 14.07 -12.50 14.05
N GLY A 84 14.54 -12.48 12.81
CA GLY A 84 14.58 -13.64 11.91
C GLY A 84 13.32 -13.85 11.07
N PHE A 85 12.33 -12.96 11.14
CA PHE A 85 11.12 -13.05 10.32
C PHE A 85 11.40 -12.56 8.90
N HIS A 86 10.79 -13.22 7.92
CA HIS A 86 10.79 -12.73 6.54
C HIS A 86 9.56 -11.85 6.31
N VAL A 87 9.77 -10.53 6.16
CA VAL A 87 8.68 -9.58 5.96
C VAL A 87 8.55 -9.19 4.50
N ILE A 88 7.50 -9.70 3.87
CA ILE A 88 7.14 -9.30 2.51
C ILE A 88 6.16 -8.13 2.59
N LYS A 89 6.58 -6.96 2.11
CA LYS A 89 5.66 -5.83 1.93
C LYS A 89 4.78 -6.13 0.73
N GLN A 90 3.69 -6.86 0.94
CA GLN A 90 3.00 -7.58 -0.14
C GLN A 90 1.59 -7.08 -0.45
N ARG A 91 1.37 -5.77 -0.39
CA ARG A 91 0.05 -5.21 -0.73
C ARG A 91 -0.38 -5.52 -2.17
N ARG A 92 0.57 -5.74 -3.09
CA ARG A 92 0.29 -6.06 -4.50
C ARG A 92 0.04 -7.55 -4.74
N ASN A 93 0.96 -8.44 -4.35
CA ASN A 93 0.84 -9.85 -4.76
C ASN A 93 -0.36 -10.57 -4.12
N GLU A 94 -0.77 -10.20 -2.91
CA GLU A 94 -1.98 -10.75 -2.28
C GLU A 94 -3.25 -10.36 -3.05
N LEU A 95 -3.37 -9.08 -3.45
CA LEU A 95 -4.47 -8.63 -4.29
C LEU A 95 -4.41 -9.33 -5.66
N THR A 96 -3.23 -9.40 -6.28
CA THR A 96 -3.03 -10.08 -7.57
C THR A 96 -3.44 -11.56 -7.56
N LEU A 97 -3.14 -12.30 -6.49
CA LEU A 97 -3.50 -13.73 -6.35
C LEU A 97 -5.01 -13.96 -6.23
N ALA A 98 -5.74 -12.97 -5.71
CA ALA A 98 -7.18 -13.05 -5.52
C ALA A 98 -7.98 -12.61 -6.78
N ILE A 99 -7.32 -12.07 -7.79
CA ILE A 99 -7.95 -11.58 -9.02
C ILE A 99 -7.93 -12.69 -10.08
N THR A 100 -9.11 -13.07 -10.56
CA THR A 100 -9.24 -14.07 -11.62
C THR A 100 -8.92 -13.48 -13.01
N PRO A 101 -8.60 -14.31 -14.02
CA PRO A 101 -8.28 -13.82 -15.36
C PRO A 101 -9.35 -12.92 -16.00
N ASP A 102 -10.62 -13.26 -15.81
CA ASP A 102 -11.79 -12.49 -16.24
C ASP A 102 -11.99 -11.19 -15.45
N GLU A 103 -11.62 -11.15 -14.16
CA GLU A 103 -11.60 -9.91 -13.39
C GLU A 103 -10.47 -8.97 -13.85
N TRP A 104 -9.34 -9.51 -14.32
CA TRP A 104 -8.29 -8.68 -14.92
C TRP A 104 -8.74 -7.98 -16.20
N GLU A 105 -9.56 -8.63 -17.02
CA GLU A 105 -10.16 -8.01 -18.21
C GLU A 105 -11.09 -6.87 -17.81
N LEU A 106 -11.97 -7.12 -16.85
CA LEU A 106 -12.88 -6.12 -16.32
C LEU A 106 -12.15 -4.92 -15.70
N LEU A 107 -11.07 -5.15 -14.95
CA LEU A 107 -10.25 -4.07 -14.40
C LEU A 107 -9.64 -3.18 -15.48
N ARG A 108 -9.27 -3.75 -16.64
CA ARG A 108 -8.77 -2.96 -17.78
C ARG A 108 -9.88 -2.13 -18.42
N GLU A 109 -11.06 -2.69 -18.60
CA GLU A 109 -12.24 -1.96 -19.11
C GLU A 109 -12.56 -0.76 -18.20
N VAL A 110 -12.60 -0.98 -16.88
CA VAL A 110 -12.83 0.11 -15.91
C VAL A 110 -11.73 1.17 -15.97
N ALA A 111 -10.47 0.76 -16.13
CA ALA A 111 -9.36 1.70 -16.25
C ALA A 111 -9.45 2.58 -17.52
N GLN A 112 -10.07 2.08 -18.59
CA GLN A 112 -10.27 2.80 -19.85
C GLN A 112 -11.53 3.67 -19.81
N GLU A 113 -12.67 3.08 -19.47
CA GLU A 113 -13.99 3.70 -19.56
C GLU A 113 -14.35 4.57 -18.34
N LYS A 114 -13.59 4.44 -17.24
CA LYS A 114 -13.86 5.07 -15.95
C LYS A 114 -15.28 4.83 -15.42
N SER A 115 -15.87 3.72 -15.86
CA SER A 115 -17.26 3.35 -15.62
C SER A 115 -17.33 1.88 -15.23
N LEU A 116 -18.27 1.57 -14.34
CA LEU A 116 -18.58 0.23 -13.89
C LEU A 116 -20.06 -0.14 -14.15
N ARG A 117 -20.78 0.71 -14.91
CA ARG A 117 -22.23 0.56 -15.14
C ARG A 117 -22.52 -0.69 -15.98
N GLY A 118 -23.46 -1.52 -15.51
CA GLY A 118 -23.93 -2.71 -16.23
C GLY A 118 -23.19 -4.01 -15.90
N HIS A 119 -22.16 -3.98 -15.04
CA HIS A 119 -21.45 -5.20 -14.64
C HIS A 119 -22.06 -5.86 -13.40
N GLU A 120 -22.40 -7.14 -13.50
CA GLU A 120 -22.89 -7.96 -12.38
C GLU A 120 -21.87 -8.09 -11.24
N ARG A 121 -20.57 -7.88 -11.54
CA ARG A 121 -19.45 -7.96 -10.59
C ARG A 121 -19.07 -6.64 -9.93
N TYR A 122 -19.87 -5.59 -10.14
CA TYR A 122 -19.69 -4.27 -9.53
C TYR A 122 -19.42 -4.32 -8.02
N GLU A 123 -20.30 -4.99 -7.28
CA GLU A 123 -20.20 -5.12 -5.81
C GLU A 123 -18.94 -5.88 -5.40
N LEU A 124 -18.54 -6.89 -6.18
CA LEU A 124 -17.37 -7.71 -5.88
C LEU A 124 -16.08 -6.89 -6.02
N LEU A 125 -15.92 -6.12 -7.10
CA LEU A 125 -14.73 -5.32 -7.34
C LEU A 125 -14.54 -4.19 -6.31
N LEU A 126 -15.63 -3.58 -5.87
CA LEU A 126 -15.59 -2.57 -4.80
C LEU A 126 -15.31 -3.21 -3.43
N ARG A 127 -15.97 -4.32 -3.09
CA ARG A 127 -15.77 -5.01 -1.79
C ARG A 127 -14.37 -5.60 -1.65
N SER A 128 -13.78 -6.08 -2.74
CA SER A 128 -12.40 -6.59 -2.78
C SER A 128 -11.35 -5.49 -2.88
N MET A 129 -11.76 -4.21 -2.91
CA MET A 129 -10.88 -3.04 -3.08
C MET A 129 -10.03 -3.09 -4.35
N PHE A 130 -10.52 -3.73 -5.42
CA PHE A 130 -9.84 -3.76 -6.72
C PHE A 130 -10.14 -2.49 -7.54
N VAL A 131 -11.30 -1.89 -7.30
CA VAL A 131 -11.74 -0.61 -7.90
C VAL A 131 -12.19 0.32 -6.79
N PHE A 132 -12.04 1.63 -7.01
CA PHE A 132 -12.60 2.67 -6.16
C PHE A 132 -13.63 3.51 -6.91
N GLU A 133 -14.67 3.92 -6.19
CA GLU A 133 -15.60 4.96 -6.62
C GLU A 133 -15.05 6.33 -6.24
N TYR A 134 -15.02 7.23 -7.20
CA TYR A 134 -14.71 8.64 -7.05
C TYR A 134 -15.96 9.45 -7.37
N ARG A 135 -16.09 10.62 -6.75
CA ARG A 135 -17.24 11.50 -6.94
C ARG A 135 -16.78 12.92 -7.14
N ASP A 136 -17.34 13.58 -8.14
CA ASP A 136 -17.16 14.99 -8.44
C ASP A 136 -18.51 15.67 -8.75
N GLU A 137 -18.48 16.89 -9.29
CA GLU A 137 -19.66 17.68 -9.62
C GLU A 137 -20.49 17.07 -10.77
N ASP A 138 -19.87 16.24 -11.62
CA ASP A 138 -20.50 15.58 -12.77
C ASP A 138 -21.02 14.16 -12.44
N GLY A 139 -20.66 13.62 -11.27
CA GLY A 139 -21.23 12.41 -10.70
C GLY A 139 -20.18 11.43 -10.17
N SER A 140 -20.51 10.14 -10.20
CA SER A 140 -19.58 9.08 -9.81
C SER A 140 -18.84 8.51 -11.01
N TRP A 141 -17.53 8.37 -10.89
CA TRP A 141 -16.66 7.64 -11.81
C TRP A 141 -15.80 6.63 -11.04
N PHE A 142 -15.19 5.69 -11.76
CA PHE A 142 -14.49 4.58 -11.14
C PHE A 142 -13.09 4.43 -11.71
N ASP A 143 -12.17 3.98 -10.87
CA ASP A 143 -10.82 3.62 -11.33
C ASP A 143 -10.24 2.47 -10.53
N ILE A 144 -9.34 1.73 -11.18
CA ILE A 144 -8.65 0.63 -10.53
C ILE A 144 -7.87 1.13 -9.32
N ASN A 145 -7.72 0.26 -8.33
CA ASN A 145 -6.83 0.49 -7.22
C ASN A 145 -5.41 0.72 -7.78
N PRO A 146 -4.77 1.88 -7.53
CA PRO A 146 -3.49 2.23 -8.15
C PRO A 146 -2.38 1.20 -7.92
N ILE A 147 -2.48 0.38 -6.88
CA ILE A 147 -1.52 -0.70 -6.63
C ILE A 147 -1.55 -1.82 -7.68
N LEU A 148 -2.68 -1.97 -8.39
CA LEU A 148 -2.87 -2.95 -9.46
C LEU A 148 -2.37 -2.42 -10.81
N ALA A 149 -2.19 -1.11 -10.96
CA ALA A 149 -1.79 -0.49 -12.23
C ALA A 149 -0.40 -0.95 -12.73
N GLU A 150 0.49 -1.32 -11.81
CA GLU A 150 1.83 -1.85 -12.12
C GLU A 150 1.92 -3.39 -12.04
N ALA A 151 0.79 -4.09 -11.89
CA ALA A 151 0.78 -5.55 -11.88
C ALA A 151 1.15 -6.11 -13.26
N LYS A 152 1.92 -7.20 -13.31
CA LYS A 152 2.37 -7.79 -14.59
C LYS A 152 1.18 -8.27 -15.40
N GLU A 153 0.21 -8.87 -14.73
CA GLU A 153 -1.07 -9.37 -15.24
C GLU A 153 -1.93 -8.25 -15.85
N PHE A 154 -1.80 -7.02 -15.32
CA PHE A 154 -2.44 -5.84 -15.86
C PHE A 154 -1.77 -5.38 -17.17
N LEU A 155 -0.43 -5.48 -17.26
CA LEU A 155 0.39 -5.02 -18.39
C LEU A 155 0.50 -6.04 -19.55
N ILE A 156 0.42 -7.34 -19.28
CA ILE A 156 0.73 -8.42 -20.24
C ILE A 156 -0.37 -8.63 -21.31
N LEU A 157 -1.60 -8.14 -21.09
CA LEU A 157 -2.74 -8.34 -21.99
C LEU A 157 -3.19 -7.05 -22.70
N ALA A 158 -2.29 -6.08 -22.90
CA ALA A 158 -2.53 -5.09 -23.95
C ALA A 158 -2.53 -5.85 -25.29
N PRO A 159 -3.63 -5.85 -26.06
CA PRO A 159 -3.73 -6.66 -27.26
C PRO A 159 -2.59 -6.30 -28.21
N LEU A 160 -1.82 -7.32 -28.61
CA LEU A 160 -1.13 -7.31 -29.89
C LEU A 160 -2.21 -7.26 -30.97
N HIS A 161 -2.72 -6.06 -31.26
CA HIS A 161 -3.42 -5.80 -32.51
C HIS A 161 -2.35 -5.74 -33.61
N LEU A 162 -2.14 -6.89 -34.25
CA LEU A 162 -1.75 -7.01 -35.65
C LEU A 162 -2.81 -7.85 -36.37
#